data_AF-A0A3D3FCU4-F1
#
_entry.id   AF-A0A3D3FCU4-F1
#
_cell.length_a   1.000
_cell.length_b   1.000
_cell.length_c   1.000
_cell.angle_alpha   90.00
_cell.angle_beta   90.00
_cell.angle_gamma   90.00
#
_symmetry.space_group_name_H-M   'P 1'
#
loop_
_entity.id
_entity.type
_entity.pdbx_description
1 polymer ?
#
loop_
_entity_poly.entity_id
_entity_poly.type
_entity_poly.pdbx_seq_one_letter_code
_entity_poly.pdbx_strand_id
1 'polypeptide(L)' 'MKMKKHYDHHPAQTGILLKNNPWGYRVNVNHPLVRPYYERYQRYCHMPDWCPMSDDERREFEAYFLGEKKKPKEE' A
#
# COMPACT_ATOMS: atom_id res chain seq x y z
N MET A 1 -38.10 8.59 5.20
CA MET A 1 -36.98 9.38 4.63
C MET A 1 -35.82 8.45 4.31
N LYS A 2 -35.40 8.32 3.05
CA LYS A 2 -34.19 7.54 2.69
C LYS A 2 -32.98 8.47 2.87
N MET A 3 -32.14 8.22 3.88
CA MET A 3 -30.86 8.92 4.02
C MET A 3 -30.03 8.62 2.78
N LYS A 4 -29.80 9.63 1.93
CA LYS A 4 -28.80 9.53 0.85
C LYS A 4 -27.45 9.40 1.54
N LYS A 5 -26.83 8.21 1.46
CA LYS A 5 -25.41 8.05 1.80
C LYS A 5 -24.65 8.89 0.77
N HIS A 6 -24.27 10.10 1.14
CA HIS A 6 -23.30 10.86 0.38
C HIS A 6 -21.97 10.14 0.55
N TYR A 7 -21.57 9.34 -0.44
CA TYR A 7 -20.20 8.87 -0.51
C TYR A 7 -19.36 10.10 -0.79
N ASP A 8 -18.59 10.54 0.20
CA ASP A 8 -17.64 11.62 0.01
C ASP A 8 -16.66 11.19 -1.08
N HIS A 9 -16.85 11.76 -2.27
CA HIS A 9 -16.02 11.55 -3.44
C HIS A 9 -14.72 12.35 -3.27
N HIS A 10 -13.96 12.06 -2.21
CA HIS A 10 -12.59 12.56 -2.11
C HIS A 10 -11.81 11.91 -3.25
N PRO A 11 -11.21 12.69 -4.17
CA PRO A 11 -10.43 12.11 -5.24
C PRO A 11 -9.32 11.25 -4.64
N ALA A 12 -9.10 10.07 -5.22
CA ALA A 12 -8.03 9.18 -4.79
C ALA A 12 -6.73 9.97 -4.75
N GLN A 13 -6.07 9.99 -3.59
CA GLN A 13 -4.86 10.79 -3.42
C GLN A 13 -3.78 10.27 -4.38
N THR A 14 -3.30 11.15 -5.24
CA THR A 14 -2.33 10.81 -6.29
C THR A 14 -0.87 10.89 -5.82
N GLY A 15 -0.63 11.30 -4.57
CA GLY A 15 0.70 11.34 -3.98
C GLY A 15 1.22 9.95 -3.56
N ILE A 16 2.52 9.88 -3.27
CA ILE A 16 3.17 8.68 -2.70
C ILE A 16 2.56 8.35 -1.33
N LEU A 17 2.36 9.37 -0.49
CA LEU A 17 1.79 9.22 0.85
C LEU A 17 0.29 9.51 0.82
N LEU A 18 -0.48 8.63 1.45
CA LEU A 18 -1.91 8.76 1.65
C LEU A 18 -2.16 9.41 3.02
N LYS A 19 -2.67 10.64 3.03
CA LYS A 19 -2.93 11.40 4.27
C LYS A 19 -4.27 11.06 4.92
N ASN A 20 -5.30 10.80 4.10
CA ASN A 20 -6.68 10.57 4.56
C ASN A 20 -7.22 9.29 3.94
N ASN A 21 -6.53 8.17 4.18
CA ASN A 21 -6.98 6.88 3.69
C ASN A 21 -7.88 6.20 4.74
N PRO A 22 -9.16 5.90 4.44
CA PRO A 22 -10.07 5.27 5.41
C PRO A 22 -9.64 3.85 5.81
N TRP A 23 -8.81 3.18 5.02
CA TRP A 23 -8.31 1.82 5.30
C TRP A 23 -7.01 1.80 6.11
N GLY A 24 -6.43 2.95 6.44
CA GLY A 24 -5.23 3.04 7.29
C GLY A 24 -3.89 2.80 6.59
N TYR A 25 -3.85 2.47 5.29
CA TYR A 25 -2.59 2.39 4.54
C TYR A 25 -1.98 3.78 4.33
N ARG A 26 -0.66 3.87 4.45
CA ARG A 26 0.10 5.12 4.41
C ARG A 26 0.70 5.41 3.04
N VAL A 27 0.87 4.39 2.20
CA VAL A 27 1.57 4.50 0.91
C VAL A 27 0.67 4.04 -0.23
N ASN A 28 0.65 4.82 -1.32
CA ASN A 28 -0.07 4.47 -2.54
C ASN A 28 0.75 3.49 -3.41
N VAL A 29 0.38 2.21 -3.44
CA VAL A 29 1.04 1.18 -4.28
C VAL A 29 0.91 1.43 -5.77
N ASN A 30 -0.17 2.10 -6.19
CA ASN A 30 -0.44 2.35 -7.59
C ASN A 30 0.38 3.53 -8.12
N HIS A 31 1.08 4.26 -7.24
CA HIS A 31 1.93 5.36 -7.64
C HIS A 31 3.11 4.83 -8.49
N PRO A 32 3.44 5.45 -9.64
CA PRO A 32 4.48 4.95 -10.55
C PRO A 32 5.86 4.75 -9.91
N LEU A 33 6.19 5.56 -8.90
CA LEU A 33 7.45 5.43 -8.15
C LEU A 33 7.42 4.34 -7.06
N VAL A 34 6.24 3.96 -6.57
CA VAL A 34 6.09 2.95 -5.50
C VAL A 34 5.89 1.57 -6.10
N ARG A 35 5.13 1.49 -7.19
CA ARG A 35 4.74 0.23 -7.84
C ARG A 35 5.92 -0.72 -8.11
N PRO A 36 7.08 -0.29 -8.66
CA PRO A 36 8.20 -1.19 -8.88
C PRO A 36 8.78 -1.80 -7.59
N TYR A 37 8.74 -1.06 -6.48
CA TYR A 37 9.18 -1.55 -5.17
C TYR A 37 8.17 -2.54 -4.58
N TYR A 38 6.88 -2.26 -4.75
CA TYR A 38 5.79 -3.15 -4.33
C TYR A 38 5.87 -4.50 -5.06
N GLU A 39 5.97 -4.48 -6.38
CA GLU A 39 6.10 -5.70 -7.20
C GLU A 39 7.37 -6.48 -6.86
N ARG A 40 8.51 -5.78 -6.62
CA ARG A 40 9.74 -6.44 -6.15
C ARG A 40 9.55 -7.10 -4.79
N TYR A 41 8.83 -6.47 -3.87
CA TYR A 41 8.56 -7.02 -2.54
C TYR A 41 7.61 -8.23 -2.62
N GLN A 42 6.59 -8.18 -3.48
CA GLN A 42 5.71 -9.33 -3.75
C GLN A 42 6.52 -10.55 -4.23
N ARG A 43 7.45 -10.34 -5.17
CA ARG A 43 8.34 -11.41 -5.65
C ARG A 43 9.26 -11.98 -4.56
N TYR A 44 9.74 -11.12 -3.66
CA TYR A 44 10.53 -11.54 -2.50
C TYR A 44 9.70 -12.40 -1.53
N CYS A 45 8.42 -12.08 -1.35
CA CYS A 45 7.48 -12.89 -0.57
C CYS A 45 6.95 -14.12 -1.32
N HIS A 46 7.50 -14.44 -2.51
CA HIS A 46 7.05 -15.52 -3.38
C HIS A 46 5.55 -15.45 -3.75
N MET A 47 4.98 -14.25 -3.81
CA MET A 47 3.60 -14.03 -4.22
C MET A 47 3.47 -13.88 -5.74
N PRO A 48 2.40 -14.45 -6.34
CA PRO A 48 2.07 -14.18 -7.74
C PRO A 48 1.69 -12.71 -7.97
N ASP A 49 2.06 -12.14 -9.12
CA ASP A 49 1.77 -10.74 -9.46
C ASP A 49 0.27 -10.38 -9.45
N TRP A 50 -0.62 -11.36 -9.69
CA TRP A 50 -2.08 -11.17 -9.66
C TRP A 50 -2.66 -11.14 -8.25
N CYS A 51 -1.91 -11.60 -7.24
CA CYS A 51 -2.36 -11.72 -5.86
C CYS A 51 -1.90 -10.48 -5.07
N PRO A 52 -2.81 -9.62 -4.59
CA PRO A 52 -2.43 -8.52 -3.71
C PRO A 52 -1.92 -9.07 -2.37
N MET A 53 -1.03 -8.32 -1.74
CA MET A 53 -0.56 -8.63 -0.39
C MET A 53 -1.69 -8.52 0.64
N SER A 54 -1.66 -9.36 1.67
CA SER A 54 -2.50 -9.22 2.86
C SER A 54 -2.20 -7.91 3.61
N ASP A 55 -3.10 -7.51 4.53
CA ASP A 55 -2.94 -6.27 5.30
C ASP A 55 -1.66 -6.24 6.15
N ASP A 56 -1.24 -7.40 6.67
CA ASP A 56 -0.02 -7.49 7.47
C ASP A 56 1.23 -7.36 6.60
N GLU A 57 1.30 -8.08 5.48
CA GLU A 57 2.40 -7.96 4.50
C GLU A 57 2.46 -6.56 3.91
N ARG A 58 1.29 -5.94 3.67
CA ARG A 58 1.15 -4.56 3.21
C ARG A 58 1.76 -3.59 4.22
N ARG A 59 1.50 -3.78 5.51
CA ARG A 59 2.06 -2.96 6.59
C ARG A 59 3.57 -3.13 6.71
N GLU A 60 4.08 -4.34 6.52
CA GLU A 60 5.53 -4.58 6.50
C GLU A 60 6.23 -3.93 5.31
N PHE A 61 5.63 -4.03 4.13
CA PHE A 61 6.11 -3.30 2.96
C PHE A 61 6.17 -1.80 3.23
N GLU A 62 5.12 -1.21 3.83
CA GLU A 62 5.09 0.23 4.09
C GLU A 62 6.19 0.64 5.07
N ALA A 63 6.40 -0.13 6.14
CA ALA A 63 7.50 0.10 7.07
C ALA A 63 8.87 -0.03 6.38
N TYR A 64 9.03 -0.98 5.45
CA TYR A 64 10.25 -1.11 4.65
C TYR A 64 10.45 0.07 3.69
N PHE A 65 9.41 0.46 2.95
CA PHE A 65 9.45 1.54 1.96
C PHE A 65 9.72 2.90 2.61
N LEU A 66 9.18 3.13 3.82
CA LEU A 66 9.41 4.34 4.60
C LEU A 66 10.74 4.33 5.37
N GLY A 67 11.50 3.22 5.32
CA GLY A 67 12.78 3.08 6.00
C GLY A 67 12.68 2.85 7.51
N GLU A 68 11.49 2.55 8.03
CA GLU A 68 11.24 2.24 9.44
C GLU A 68 11.77 0.84 9.80
N LYS A 69 11.73 -0.09 8.85
CA LYS A 69 12.33 -1.43 8.97
C LYS A 69 13.38 -1.64 7.89
N LYS A 70 14.52 -2.23 8.27
CA LYS A 70 15.52 -2.72 7.30
C LYS A 70 15.06 -4.07 6.76
N LYS A 71 15.47 -4.40 5.51
CA LYS A 71 15.28 -5.77 5.00
C LYS A 71 15.88 -6.76 6.01
N PRO A 72 15.22 -7.89 6.29
CA PRO A 72 15.92 -9.00 6.91
C PRO A 72 17.13 -9.32 6.03
N LYS A 73 18.30 -9.47 6.64
CA LYS A 73 19.50 -9.91 5.93
C LYS A 73 19.20 -11.33 5.45
N GLU A 74 19.30 -11.56 4.14
CA GLU A 74 19.39 -12.92 3.60
C GLU A 74 20.68 -13.51 4.20
N GLU A 75 20.55 -14.54 5.05
CA GLU A 75 21.68 -15.31 5.61
C GLU A 75 22.24 -16.28 4.57
#